data_AF-A0A223KN77-F1
#
_entry.id   AF-A0A223KN77-F1
#
_cell.length_a   1.000
_cell.length_b   1.000
_cell.length_c   1.000
_cell.angle_alpha   90.00
_cell.angle_beta   90.00
_cell.angle_gamma   90.00
#
_symmetry.space_group_name_H-M   'P 1'
#
loop_
_entity.id
_entity.type
_entity.pdbx_description
1 polymer ?
#
loop_
_entity_poly.entity_id
_entity_poly.type
_entity_poly.pdbx_seq_one_letter_code
_entity_poly.pdbx_strand_id
1 'polypeptide(L)'
;MNRQQLLTKMKKVINTQCHKNNYVSFTEVLLGMGKLANEDYESWCTGKVYYLERLVKGNLGQLNYLLKEYHKHCLQLGWNPSITIYKKWGKGHKPTLRFSKSGLDHIEKAYSTHYVKKE
;
A
#
# COMPACT_ATOMS: atom_id res chain seq x y z
N MET A 1 -9.80 10.90 -12.92
CA MET A 1 -8.49 10.44 -13.44
C MET A 1 -8.70 9.22 -14.31
N ASN A 2 -8.07 9.18 -15.48
CA ASN A 2 -8.05 8.01 -16.35
C ASN A 2 -7.10 6.93 -15.77
N ARG A 3 -7.30 5.65 -16.11
CA ARG A 3 -6.47 4.51 -15.62
C ARG A 3 -4.98 4.68 -15.97
N GLN A 4 -4.68 5.21 -17.16
CA GLN A 4 -3.31 5.50 -17.58
C GLN A 4 -2.67 6.59 -16.71
N GLN A 5 -3.38 7.67 -16.40
CA GLN A 5 -2.86 8.74 -15.54
C GLN A 5 -2.57 8.24 -14.12
N LEU A 6 -3.42 7.36 -13.60
CA LEU A 6 -3.19 6.69 -12.31
C LEU A 6 -1.90 5.87 -12.34
N LEU A 7 -1.71 5.08 -13.40
CA LEU A 7 -0.52 4.24 -13.56
C LEU A 7 0.76 5.09 -13.67
N THR A 8 0.76 6.14 -14.48
CA THR A 8 1.92 7.02 -14.64
C THR A 8 2.29 7.69 -13.31
N LYS A 9 1.29 8.16 -12.55
CA LYS A 9 1.53 8.74 -11.22
C LYS A 9 2.09 7.70 -10.25
N MET A 10 1.55 6.49 -10.25
CA MET A 10 2.02 5.38 -9.41
C MET A 10 3.50 5.06 -9.69
N LYS A 11 3.87 4.88 -10.96
CA LYS A 11 5.26 4.62 -11.38
C LYS A 11 6.21 5.74 -10.96
N LYS A 12 5.78 7.01 -11.09
CA LYS A 12 6.57 8.16 -10.65
C LYS A 12 6.84 8.12 -9.14
N VAL A 13 5.81 7.83 -8.34
CA VAL A 13 5.94 7.72 -6.88
C VAL A 13 6.84 6.54 -6.50
N ILE A 14 6.68 5.38 -7.11
CA ILE A 14 7.55 4.21 -6.88
C ILE A 14 9.01 4.55 -7.18
N ASN A 15 9.28 5.23 -8.29
CA ASN A 15 10.64 5.64 -8.63
C ASN A 15 11.21 6.66 -7.62
N THR A 16 10.41 7.65 -7.20
CA THR A 16 10.83 8.58 -6.14
C THR A 16 11.12 7.85 -4.83
N GLN A 17 10.32 6.85 -4.47
CA GLN A 17 10.52 6.07 -3.24
C GLN A 17 11.76 5.17 -3.34
N CYS A 18 12.04 4.59 -4.51
CA CYS A 18 13.26 3.84 -4.80
C CYS A 18 14.53 4.66 -4.51
N HIS A 19 14.52 5.95 -4.86
CA HIS A 19 15.66 6.82 -4.62
C HIS A 19 15.85 7.18 -3.15
N LYS A 20 14.78 7.11 -2.34
CA LYS A 20 14.81 7.47 -0.92
C LYS A 20 15.05 6.28 -0.01
N ASN A 21 14.39 5.16 -0.31
CA ASN A 21 14.36 3.95 0.51
C ASN A 21 14.73 2.73 -0.34
N ASN A 22 15.37 1.74 0.26
CA ASN A 22 15.64 0.44 -0.38
C ASN A 22 14.40 -0.46 -0.47
N TYR A 23 13.21 0.06 -0.18
CA TYR A 23 11.95 -0.66 -0.26
C TYR A 23 10.81 0.25 -0.68
N VAL A 24 9.73 -0.34 -1.19
CA VAL A 24 8.45 0.33 -1.45
C VAL A 24 7.31 -0.49 -0.86
N SER A 25 6.43 0.18 -0.12
CA SER A 25 5.14 -0.38 0.30
C SER A 25 3.98 0.19 -0.54
N PHE A 26 2.91 -0.59 -0.70
CA PHE A 26 1.72 -0.08 -1.39
C PHE A 26 1.08 1.09 -0.60
N THR A 27 1.18 1.09 0.73
CA THR A 27 0.70 2.20 1.58
C THR A 27 1.43 3.51 1.28
N GLU A 28 2.77 3.49 1.13
CA GLU A 28 3.54 4.69 0.75
C GLU A 28 3.19 5.17 -0.66
N VAL A 29 2.92 4.24 -1.57
CA VAL A 29 2.46 4.60 -2.93
C VAL A 29 1.12 5.31 -2.86
N LEU A 30 0.17 4.84 -2.05
CA LEU A 30 -1.13 5.50 -1.85
C LEU A 30 -0.98 6.90 -1.24
N LEU A 31 -0.08 7.06 -0.26
CA LEU A 31 0.27 8.36 0.34
C LEU A 31 0.87 9.30 -0.71
N GLY A 32 1.91 8.87 -1.44
CA GLY A 32 2.58 9.67 -2.47
C GLY A 32 1.68 9.99 -3.67
N MET A 33 0.69 9.16 -3.97
CA MET A 33 -0.34 9.45 -4.97
C MET A 33 -1.40 10.45 -4.47
N GLY A 34 -1.44 10.76 -3.17
CA GLY A 34 -2.49 11.58 -2.54
C GLY A 34 -3.84 10.87 -2.44
N LYS A 35 -3.83 9.54 -2.50
CA LYS A 35 -5.03 8.70 -2.36
C LYS A 35 -5.34 8.34 -0.92
N LEU A 36 -4.34 8.42 -0.06
CA LEU A 36 -4.47 8.27 1.38
C LEU A 36 -3.86 9.52 2.02
N ALA A 37 -4.54 10.14 2.98
CA ALA A 37 -3.94 11.22 3.76
C ALA A 37 -3.04 10.64 4.86
N ASN A 38 -2.02 11.40 5.27
CA ASN A 38 -1.17 10.99 6.39
C ASN A 38 -1.98 10.81 7.68
N GLU A 39 -2.88 11.75 7.97
CA GLU A 39 -3.78 11.70 9.14
C GLU A 39 -4.68 10.45 9.15
N ASP A 40 -5.16 10.05 7.97
CA ASP A 40 -5.95 8.84 7.79
C ASP A 40 -5.11 7.58 8.01
N TYR A 41 -3.90 7.55 7.46
CA TYR A 41 -2.96 6.46 7.66
C TYR A 41 -2.61 6.28 9.14
N GLU A 42 -2.34 7.37 9.85
CA GLU A 42 -2.09 7.34 11.30
C GLU A 42 -3.32 6.90 12.09
N SER A 43 -4.51 7.34 11.69
CA SER A 43 -5.78 6.91 12.29
C SER A 43 -6.02 5.40 12.11
N TRP A 44 -5.66 4.84 10.96
CA TRP A 44 -5.68 3.40 10.74
C TRP A 44 -4.59 2.68 11.56
N CYS A 45 -3.36 3.18 11.57
CA CYS A 45 -2.26 2.62 12.35
C CYS A 45 -2.56 2.58 13.85
N THR A 46 -3.24 3.59 14.38
CA THR A 46 -3.70 3.64 15.78
C THR A 46 -4.96 2.81 16.04
N GLY A 47 -5.54 2.19 15.02
CA GLY A 47 -6.72 1.33 15.12
C GLY A 47 -8.03 2.08 15.33
N LYS A 48 -8.09 3.40 15.05
CA LYS A 48 -9.36 4.16 15.03
C LYS A 48 -10.25 3.72 13.87
N VAL A 49 -9.65 3.17 12.82
CA VAL A 49 -10.34 2.70 11.62
C VAL A 49 -10.07 1.20 11.44
N TYR A 50 -11.14 0.43 11.23
CA TYR A 50 -11.07 -1.03 11.14
C TYR A 50 -10.31 -1.57 9.92
N TYR A 51 -10.38 -0.88 8.77
CA TYR A 51 -9.72 -1.33 7.54
C TYR A 51 -9.28 -0.15 6.65
N LEU A 52 -8.11 -0.27 6.02
CA LEU A 52 -7.47 0.81 5.27
C LEU A 52 -8.29 1.27 4.06
N GLU A 53 -8.88 0.34 3.30
CA GLU A 53 -9.63 0.65 2.07
C GLU A 53 -10.73 1.70 2.28
N ARG A 54 -11.27 1.84 3.50
CA ARG A 54 -12.28 2.85 3.84
C ARG A 54 -11.78 4.28 3.68
N LEU A 55 -10.47 4.49 3.87
CA LEU A 55 -9.82 5.79 3.88
C LEU A 55 -9.22 6.17 2.53
N VAL A 56 -9.12 5.19 1.63
CA VAL A 56 -8.50 5.41 0.33
C VAL A 56 -9.49 6.09 -0.62
N LYS A 57 -9.08 7.23 -1.18
CA LYS A 57 -9.84 7.97 -2.18
C LYS A 57 -9.90 7.21 -3.50
N GLY A 58 -11.11 6.88 -3.94
CA GLY A 58 -11.40 6.21 -5.20
C GLY A 58 -12.39 5.07 -5.01
N ASN A 59 -12.55 4.22 -6.04
CA ASN A 59 -13.35 3.00 -5.92
C ASN A 59 -12.45 1.75 -5.82
N LEU A 60 -13.02 0.67 -5.29
CA LEU A 60 -12.31 -0.61 -5.11
C LEU A 60 -11.76 -1.17 -6.42
N GLY A 61 -12.46 -0.97 -7.55
CA GLY A 61 -11.98 -1.41 -8.86
C GLY A 61 -10.68 -0.73 -9.29
N GLN A 62 -10.55 0.58 -9.05
CA GLN A 62 -9.33 1.35 -9.29
C GLN A 62 -8.21 0.94 -8.34
N LEU A 63 -8.55 0.62 -7.10
CA LEU A 63 -7.57 0.22 -6.09
C LEU A 63 -7.00 -1.16 -6.39
N ASN A 64 -7.85 -2.14 -6.72
CA ASN A 64 -7.46 -3.46 -7.18
C ASN A 64 -6.63 -3.39 -8.48
N TYR A 65 -7.00 -2.52 -9.40
CA TYR A 65 -6.23 -2.29 -10.62
C TYR A 65 -4.82 -1.76 -10.29
N LEU A 66 -4.71 -0.77 -9.41
CA LEU A 66 -3.43 -0.21 -8.97
C LEU A 66 -2.57 -1.23 -8.23
N LEU A 67 -3.16 -2.04 -7.35
CA LEU A 67 -2.44 -3.07 -6.60
C LEU A 67 -1.82 -4.09 -7.56
N LYS A 68 -2.59 -4.57 -8.54
CA LYS A 68 -2.09 -5.49 -9.58
C LYS A 68 -0.94 -4.88 -10.38
N GLU A 69 -1.11 -3.64 -10.84
CA GLU A 69 -0.08 -2.95 -11.62
C GLU A 69 1.16 -2.60 -10.78
N TYR A 70 1.00 -2.34 -9.49
CA TYR A 70 2.09 -2.14 -8.53
C TYR A 70 2.97 -3.39 -8.44
N HIS A 71 2.37 -4.56 -8.18
CA HIS A 71 3.11 -5.82 -8.12
C HIS A 71 3.82 -6.11 -9.44
N LYS A 72 3.11 -5.97 -10.56
CA LYS A 72 3.68 -6.18 -11.90
C LYS A 72 4.87 -5.26 -12.15
N HIS A 73 4.76 -3.98 -11.79
CA HIS A 73 5.84 -3.02 -12.01
C HIS A 73 7.06 -3.31 -11.13
N CYS A 74 6.88 -3.63 -9.85
CA CYS A 74 8.01 -3.94 -8.97
C CYS A 74 8.73 -5.24 -9.38
N LEU A 75 7.99 -6.25 -9.84
CA LEU A 75 8.58 -7.47 -10.41
C LEU A 75 9.36 -7.19 -11.70
N GLN A 76 8.87 -6.31 -12.57
CA GLN A 76 9.58 -5.87 -13.77
C GLN A 76 10.89 -5.13 -13.45
N LEU A 77 10.94 -4.43 -12.32
CA LEU A 77 12.15 -3.78 -11.82
C LEU A 77 13.13 -4.77 -11.15
N GLY A 78 12.78 -6.06 -11.04
CA GLY A 78 13.62 -7.10 -10.46
C GLY A 78 13.70 -7.07 -8.94
N TRP A 79 12.71 -6.47 -8.26
CA TRP A 79 12.71 -6.37 -6.79
C TRP A 79 12.12 -7.62 -6.14
N ASN A 80 12.56 -7.90 -4.92
CA ASN A 80 12.13 -9.07 -4.17
C ASN A 80 10.88 -8.77 -3.35
N PRO A 81 9.81 -9.58 -3.46
CA PRO A 81 8.64 -9.44 -2.61
C PRO A 81 8.99 -9.82 -1.16
N SER A 82 8.53 -9.02 -0.21
CA SER A 82 8.70 -9.23 1.23
C SER A 82 7.40 -8.90 1.96
N ILE A 83 6.87 -9.84 2.72
CA ILE A 83 5.61 -9.66 3.44
C ILE A 83 5.88 -8.92 4.74
N THR A 84 5.12 -7.86 5.00
CA THR A 84 5.20 -7.07 6.23
C THR A 84 3.90 -7.15 7.00
N ILE A 85 3.96 -7.60 8.26
CA ILE A 85 2.79 -7.65 9.13
C ILE A 85 2.57 -6.29 9.77
N TYR A 86 1.42 -5.68 9.48
CA TYR A 86 1.03 -4.41 10.07
C TYR A 86 0.34 -4.65 11.42
N LYS A 87 0.92 -4.12 12.49
CA LYS A 87 0.34 -4.18 13.84
C LYS A 87 -0.10 -2.79 14.27
N LYS A 88 -1.16 -2.73 15.06
CA LYS A 88 -1.62 -1.49 15.69
C LYS A 88 -0.49 -0.80 16.46
N TRP A 89 -0.36 0.51 16.28
CA TRP A 89 0.57 1.38 17.00
C TRP A 89 0.08 1.69 18.41
N GLY A 90 1.02 2.03 19.30
CA GLY A 90 0.75 2.40 20.69
C GLY A 90 1.19 1.36 21.72
N LYS A 91 0.74 1.55 22.97
CA LYS A 91 1.02 0.66 24.11
C LYS A 91 -0.12 -0.36 24.30
N GLY A 92 0.20 -1.53 24.85
CA GLY A 92 -0.78 -2.58 25.14
C GLY A 92 -0.98 -3.59 24.01
N HIS A 93 -2.18 -4.19 23.93
CA HIS A 93 -2.51 -5.20 22.93
C HIS A 93 -2.40 -4.63 21.49
N LYS A 94 -1.64 -5.31 20.62
CA LYS A 94 -1.34 -4.90 19.25
C LYS A 94 -1.92 -5.89 18.23
N PRO A 95 -3.24 -5.84 17.98
CA PRO A 95 -3.85 -6.68 16.96
C PRO A 95 -3.27 -6.34 15.59
N THR A 96 -3.28 -7.33 14.69
CA THR A 96 -2.94 -7.13 13.29
C THR A 96 -3.97 -6.21 12.64
N LEU A 97 -3.50 -5.24 11.87
CA LEU A 97 -4.35 -4.32 11.13
C LEU A 97 -4.83 -5.00 9.85
N ARG A 98 -6.05 -4.64 9.44
CA ARG A 98 -6.68 -5.13 8.22
C ARG A 98 -6.62 -4.08 7.12
N PHE A 99 -6.36 -4.49 5.90
CA PHE A 99 -6.37 -3.62 4.74
C PHE A 99 -7.75 -3.53 4.13
N SER A 100 -8.39 -4.67 3.89
CA SER A 100 -9.62 -4.75 3.12
C SER A 100 -10.87 -4.96 3.97
N LYS A 101 -12.05 -4.58 3.43
CA LYS A 101 -13.33 -4.88 4.09
C LYS A 101 -13.59 -6.39 4.19
N SER A 102 -13.18 -7.15 3.16
CA SER A 102 -13.43 -8.59 3.05
C SER A 102 -12.44 -9.43 3.87
N GLY A 103 -11.22 -8.94 4.12
CA GLY A 103 -10.18 -9.62 4.92
C GLY A 103 -9.82 -10.99 4.39
N LEU A 104 -9.99 -11.19 3.09
CA LEU A 104 -9.57 -12.42 2.44
C LEU A 104 -8.04 -12.45 2.47
N ASP A 105 -7.48 -13.59 2.88
CA ASP A 105 -6.03 -13.76 3.09
C ASP A 105 -5.20 -13.29 1.88
N HIS A 106 -5.61 -13.67 0.66
CA HIS A 106 -4.91 -13.27 -0.56
C HIS A 106 -4.91 -11.75 -0.80
N ILE A 107 -5.95 -11.03 -0.35
CA ILE A 107 -6.02 -9.56 -0.46
C ILE A 107 -5.10 -8.96 0.60
N GLU A 108 -5.22 -9.39 1.85
CA GLU A 108 -4.38 -8.90 2.95
C GLU A 108 -2.89 -9.13 2.65
N LYS A 109 -2.56 -10.30 2.08
CA LYS A 109 -1.21 -10.64 1.62
C LYS A 109 -0.73 -9.73 0.50
N ALA A 110 -1.59 -9.40 -0.47
CA ALA A 110 -1.23 -8.50 -1.57
C ALA A 110 -0.89 -7.09 -1.04
N TYR A 111 -1.72 -6.54 -0.15
CA TYR A 111 -1.44 -5.23 0.46
C TYR A 111 -0.20 -5.22 1.35
N SER A 112 0.04 -6.29 2.11
CA SER A 112 1.21 -6.41 3.00
C SER A 112 2.49 -6.79 2.28
N THR A 113 2.44 -7.16 1.00
CA THR A 113 3.64 -7.46 0.21
C THR A 113 4.31 -6.17 -0.23
N HIS A 114 5.46 -5.91 0.36
CA HIS A 114 6.38 -4.84 -0.03
C HIS A 114 7.38 -5.39 -1.03
N TYR A 115 8.09 -4.50 -1.71
CA TYR A 115 9.22 -4.89 -2.55
C TYR A 115 10.49 -4.22 -2.05
N VAL A 116 11.52 -5.03 -1.85
CA VAL A 116 12.85 -4.57 -1.47
C VAL A 116 13.76 -4.62 -2.69
N LYS A 117 14.57 -3.57 -2.87
CA LYS A 117 15.56 -3.53 -3.93
C LYS A 117 16.59 -4.63 -3.70
N LYS A 118 16.93 -5.36 -4.76
CA LYS A 118 17.99 -6.36 -4.73
C LYS A 118 19.32 -5.62 -4.61
N GLU A 119 20.12 -5.98 -3.60
CA GLU A 119 21.52 -5.55 -3.46
C GLU A 119 22.37 -6.03 -4.63
#